data_AF-A0A1F6G8Z1-F1
#
_entry.id   AF-A0A1F6G8Z1-F1
#
_cell.length_a   1.000
_cell.length_b   1.000
_cell.length_c   1.000
_cell.angle_alpha   90.00
_cell.angle_beta   90.00
_cell.angle_gamma   90.00
#
_symmetry.space_group_name_H-M   'P 1'
#
loop_
_entity.id
_entity.type
_entity.pdbx_description
1 polymer ?
#
loop_
_entity_poly.entity_id
_entity_poly.type
_entity_poly.pdbx_seq_one_letter_code
_entity_poly.pdbx_strand_id
1 'polypeptide(L)'
;MRATHYLNDYLQKLAGKKANPAATAYYASLDQISTVAPEVARGIVQELRDQRRNLKLIASENYSSLATQLAMGNLLTDKYAEGYPNHRFYAGCDNVDEIEARACELAKELFGADHAYVQPHSGADANMVAYIAILLARVQTPELEKIKEANPSKLSQPEWETVRKAMHSQKLLALDYYSGGHLTHGYRHNFSAHLFDAYSYSVDQKTGLLDMENIGKLVREIKPLILLAGYSAYPRAINFKEMRALADEVGAVFMVDMAHFAGLVAGQVFTGDFNPVAHAHVVTTTTHKTLRGPRGGMVLCNTEFAEWVDKGCPAILGGPLPHVMAAKAVAFTEA
;
A
#
# COMPACT_ATOMS: atom_id res chain seq x y z
N MET A 1 -14.42 36.27 17.38
CA MET A 1 -13.52 35.27 18.00
C MET A 1 -12.14 35.90 18.09
N ARG A 2 -11.44 35.84 19.25
CA ARG A 2 -10.04 36.29 19.32
C ARG A 2 -9.20 35.41 18.40
N ALA A 3 -8.26 36.01 17.66
CA ALA A 3 -7.25 35.25 16.94
C ALA A 3 -6.47 34.40 17.97
N THR A 4 -6.33 33.11 17.69
CA THR A 4 -5.50 32.23 18.52
C THR A 4 -4.05 32.42 18.07
N HIS A 5 -3.12 32.57 19.01
CA HIS A 5 -1.69 32.81 18.74
C HIS A 5 -0.84 31.71 19.39
N TYR A 6 -0.96 30.49 18.87
CA TYR A 6 -0.36 29.29 19.41
C TYR A 6 1.17 29.38 19.56
N LEU A 7 1.86 29.95 18.57
CA LEU A 7 3.32 30.08 18.60
C LEU A 7 3.76 31.08 19.68
N ASN A 8 3.11 32.24 19.75
CA ASN A 8 3.45 33.27 20.73
C ASN A 8 3.23 32.75 22.16
N ASP A 9 2.12 32.04 22.40
CA ASP A 9 1.83 31.41 23.69
C ASP A 9 2.91 30.39 24.08
N TYR A 10 3.38 29.59 23.11
CA TYR A 10 4.49 28.65 23.33
C TYR A 10 5.80 29.37 23.65
N LEU A 11 6.18 30.38 22.87
CA LEU A 11 7.43 31.13 23.07
C LEU A 11 7.45 31.87 24.41
N GLN A 12 6.33 32.46 24.82
CA GLN A 12 6.22 33.11 26.13
C GLN A 12 6.43 32.12 27.29
N LYS A 13 5.87 30.90 27.18
CA LYS A 13 6.03 29.84 28.19
C LYS A 13 7.46 29.33 28.32
N LEU A 14 8.30 29.49 27.30
CA LEU A 14 9.70 29.10 27.39
C LEU A 14 10.53 29.99 28.31
N ALA A 15 10.06 31.22 28.62
CA ALA A 15 10.73 32.16 29.52
C ALA A 15 12.24 32.34 29.21
N GLY A 16 12.58 32.51 27.92
CA GLY A 16 13.96 32.69 27.45
C GLY A 16 14.75 31.41 27.19
N LYS A 17 14.16 30.23 27.43
CA LYS A 17 14.77 28.95 27.01
C LYS A 17 14.73 28.78 25.49
N LYS A 18 15.69 28.03 24.95
CA LYS A 18 15.76 27.69 23.52
C LYS A 18 14.49 26.96 23.08
N ALA A 19 13.85 27.47 22.04
CA ALA A 19 12.66 26.84 21.45
C ALA A 19 13.03 25.52 20.77
N ASN A 20 12.24 24.48 21.01
CA ASN A 20 12.29 23.23 20.26
C ASN A 20 11.81 23.48 18.82
N PRO A 21 12.62 23.20 17.78
CA PRO A 21 12.26 23.48 16.38
C PRO A 21 10.99 22.77 15.91
N ALA A 22 10.78 21.52 16.33
CA ALA A 22 9.60 20.74 15.97
C ALA A 22 8.31 21.36 16.54
N ALA A 23 8.31 21.74 17.82
CA ALA A 23 7.19 22.44 18.44
C ALA A 23 6.95 23.82 17.81
N THR A 24 8.03 24.57 17.51
CA THR A 24 7.94 25.85 16.80
C THR A 24 7.26 25.68 15.44
N ALA A 25 7.67 24.70 14.63
CA ALA A 25 7.09 24.43 13.32
C ALA A 25 5.60 24.05 13.43
N TYR A 26 5.24 23.20 14.40
CA TYR A 26 3.86 22.78 14.62
C TYR A 26 2.95 23.95 15.04
N TYR A 27 3.37 24.79 15.99
CA TYR A 27 2.53 25.92 16.40
C TYR A 27 2.46 27.03 15.34
N ALA A 28 3.55 27.26 14.62
CA ALA A 28 3.55 28.20 13.49
C ALA A 28 2.58 27.76 12.38
N SER A 29 2.52 26.46 12.06
CA SER A 29 1.59 25.95 11.05
C SER A 29 0.13 26.10 11.48
N LEU A 30 -0.19 25.86 12.75
CA LEU A 30 -1.53 26.09 13.30
C LEU A 30 -1.94 27.57 13.23
N ASP A 31 -1.03 28.48 13.56
CA ASP A 31 -1.28 29.92 13.42
C ASP A 31 -1.57 30.28 11.96
N GLN A 32 -0.77 29.76 11.01
CA GLN A 32 -0.98 29.98 9.58
C GLN A 32 -2.35 29.46 9.11
N ILE A 33 -2.72 28.23 9.47
CA ILE A 33 -4.04 27.66 9.15
C ILE A 33 -5.15 28.53 9.77
N SER A 34 -4.97 28.98 11.00
CA SER A 34 -5.96 29.77 11.72
C SER A 34 -6.21 31.15 11.12
N THR A 35 -5.33 31.67 10.26
CA THR A 35 -5.58 32.92 9.51
C THR A 35 -6.69 32.77 8.47
N VAL A 36 -6.89 31.55 7.96
CA VAL A 36 -7.90 31.23 6.93
C VAL A 36 -9.08 30.45 7.54
N ALA A 37 -8.81 29.43 8.33
CA ALA A 37 -9.79 28.48 8.86
C ALA A 37 -9.55 28.18 10.35
N PRO A 38 -9.91 29.10 11.26
CA PRO A 38 -9.64 28.96 12.70
C PRO A 38 -10.33 27.76 13.35
N GLU A 39 -11.49 27.33 12.85
CA GLU A 39 -12.17 26.11 13.28
C GLU A 39 -11.39 24.83 12.94
N VAL A 40 -10.71 24.80 11.78
CA VAL A 40 -9.86 23.66 11.39
C VAL A 40 -8.65 23.58 12.32
N ALA A 41 -7.96 24.70 12.56
CA ALA A 41 -6.85 24.75 13.52
C ALA A 41 -7.28 24.31 14.93
N ARG A 42 -8.46 24.76 15.40
CA ARG A 42 -9.03 24.30 16.67
C ARG A 42 -9.31 22.80 16.67
N GLY A 43 -9.85 22.25 15.58
CA GLY A 43 -10.10 20.80 15.44
C GLY A 43 -8.81 19.98 15.53
N ILE A 44 -7.73 20.41 14.87
CA ILE A 44 -6.41 19.75 14.95
C ILE A 44 -5.88 19.73 16.39
N VAL A 45 -6.02 20.84 17.12
CA VAL A 45 -5.60 20.91 18.54
C VAL A 45 -6.47 20.02 19.43
N GLN A 46 -7.77 19.94 19.17
CA GLN A 46 -8.69 19.06 19.90
C GLN A 46 -8.34 17.60 19.69
N GLU A 47 -8.05 17.18 18.45
CA GLU A 47 -7.64 15.80 18.14
C GLU A 47 -6.36 15.40 18.90
N LEU A 48 -5.35 16.28 18.95
CA LEU A 48 -4.14 16.02 19.75
C LEU A 48 -4.47 15.82 21.24
N ARG A 49 -5.39 16.61 21.78
CA ARG A 49 -5.84 16.49 23.18
C ARG A 49 -6.58 15.18 23.40
N ASP A 50 -7.41 14.76 22.46
CA ASP A 50 -8.18 13.52 22.55
C ASP A 50 -7.26 12.30 22.46
N GLN A 51 -6.32 12.30 21.51
CA GLN A 51 -5.31 11.23 21.41
C GLN A 51 -4.46 11.08 22.67
N ARG A 52 -4.15 12.18 23.39
CA ARG A 52 -3.39 12.15 24.65
C ARG A 52 -4.19 11.66 25.85
N ARG A 53 -5.52 11.64 25.76
CA ARG A 53 -6.42 11.30 26.88
C ARG A 53 -7.04 9.91 26.77
N ASN A 54 -6.94 9.29 25.60
CA ASN A 54 -7.52 7.98 25.34
C ASN A 54 -6.44 6.91 25.19
N LEU A 55 -6.73 5.70 25.66
CA LEU A 55 -5.91 4.54 25.39
C LEU A 55 -6.26 3.99 24.00
N LYS A 56 -5.31 4.07 23.07
CA LYS A 56 -5.50 3.63 21.69
C LYS A 56 -5.23 2.13 21.55
N LEU A 57 -6.27 1.34 21.32
CA LEU A 57 -6.21 -0.14 21.20
C LEU A 57 -6.61 -0.67 19.83
N ILE A 58 -6.86 0.20 18.85
CA ILE A 58 -7.18 -0.20 17.49
C ILE A 58 -5.89 -0.65 16.79
N ALA A 59 -5.80 -1.94 16.43
CA ALA A 59 -4.57 -2.56 15.92
C ALA A 59 -4.02 -1.95 14.61
N SER A 60 -4.87 -1.28 13.83
CA SER A 60 -4.49 -0.64 12.57
C SER A 60 -4.06 0.82 12.71
N GLU A 61 -4.10 1.40 13.92
CA GLU A 61 -3.73 2.79 14.12
C GLU A 61 -2.37 2.93 14.81
N ASN A 62 -1.68 4.02 14.49
CA ASN A 62 -0.38 4.37 15.06
C ASN A 62 -0.18 5.89 15.04
N TYR A 63 0.98 6.36 15.50
CA TYR A 63 1.37 7.78 15.49
C TYR A 63 2.62 7.96 14.64
N SER A 64 2.51 8.58 13.47
CA SER A 64 3.68 8.93 12.66
C SER A 64 4.48 10.07 13.29
N SER A 65 5.77 10.14 12.96
CA SER A 65 6.65 11.22 13.43
C SER A 65 6.17 12.59 12.94
N LEU A 66 6.48 13.65 13.68
CA LEU A 66 6.17 15.00 13.22
C LEU A 66 6.92 15.33 11.92
N ALA A 67 8.13 14.78 11.71
CA ALA A 67 8.87 14.95 10.46
C ALA A 67 8.09 14.38 9.28
N THR A 68 7.55 13.15 9.41
CA THR A 68 6.65 12.55 8.43
C THR A 68 5.41 13.40 8.18
N GLN A 69 4.80 13.95 9.24
CA GLN A 69 3.61 14.80 9.10
C GLN A 69 3.92 16.11 8.36
N LEU A 70 5.02 16.78 8.69
CA LEU A 70 5.45 18.02 8.05
C LEU A 70 5.87 17.81 6.59
N ALA A 71 6.40 16.64 6.24
CA ALA A 71 6.73 16.29 4.86
C ALA A 71 5.50 16.18 3.93
N MET A 72 4.27 16.11 4.47
CA MET A 72 3.05 16.16 3.66
C MET A 72 2.60 17.60 3.34
N GLY A 73 2.89 18.56 4.23
CA GLY A 73 2.39 19.94 4.12
C GLY A 73 3.39 20.88 3.43
N ASN A 74 3.62 20.72 2.12
CA ASN A 74 4.54 21.57 1.35
C ASN A 74 4.16 21.67 -0.14
N LEU A 75 4.97 22.42 -0.91
CA LEU A 75 4.74 22.77 -2.32
C LEU A 75 4.64 21.58 -3.28
N LEU A 76 5.08 20.39 -2.87
CA LEU A 76 4.91 19.16 -3.66
C LEU A 76 3.44 18.80 -3.89
N THR A 77 2.50 19.36 -3.12
CA THR A 77 1.06 19.18 -3.36
C THR A 77 0.59 19.81 -4.69
N ASP A 78 1.31 20.79 -5.22
CA ASP A 78 0.93 21.50 -6.44
C ASP A 78 1.48 20.83 -7.71
N LYS A 79 2.35 19.82 -7.56
CA LYS A 79 3.06 19.20 -8.68
C LYS A 79 2.31 17.99 -9.23
N TYR A 80 1.93 18.09 -10.50
CA TYR A 80 1.41 16.98 -11.29
C TYR A 80 2.55 16.20 -11.95
N ALA A 81 2.64 14.89 -11.71
CA ALA A 81 3.78 14.05 -12.10
C ALA A 81 3.36 12.63 -12.55
N GLU A 82 2.36 12.53 -13.44
CA GLU A 82 1.93 11.22 -13.99
C GLU A 82 3.08 10.48 -14.68
N GLY A 83 3.04 9.15 -14.59
CA GLY A 83 4.13 8.25 -14.94
C GLY A 83 4.96 7.88 -13.71
N TYR A 84 6.19 7.45 -13.92
CA TYR A 84 7.14 7.04 -12.87
C TYR A 84 8.52 7.70 -13.12
N PRO A 85 9.50 7.60 -12.22
CA PRO A 85 10.76 8.34 -12.34
C PRO A 85 11.43 8.17 -13.71
N ASN A 86 11.84 9.27 -14.33
CA ASN A 86 12.41 9.37 -15.69
C ASN A 86 11.48 8.96 -16.85
N HIS A 87 10.23 8.61 -16.57
CA HIS A 87 9.21 8.21 -17.54
C HIS A 87 7.89 8.96 -17.30
N ARG A 88 7.99 10.28 -17.12
CA ARG A 88 6.85 11.16 -16.85
C ARG A 88 6.17 11.63 -18.14
N PHE A 89 4.86 11.82 -18.07
CA PHE A 89 4.10 12.47 -19.15
C PHE A 89 4.30 13.99 -19.20
N TYR A 90 4.72 14.60 -18.09
CA TYR A 90 4.91 16.05 -17.97
C TYR A 90 6.34 16.42 -17.60
N ALA A 91 6.77 17.61 -18.04
CA ALA A 91 8.10 18.15 -17.76
C ALA A 91 8.24 18.72 -16.33
N GLY A 92 9.50 18.95 -15.91
CA GLY A 92 9.86 19.60 -14.65
C GLY A 92 9.53 18.76 -13.42
N CYS A 93 9.74 17.44 -13.53
CA CYS A 93 9.47 16.47 -12.46
C CYS A 93 10.75 16.03 -11.72
N ASP A 94 11.91 16.62 -12.01
CA ASP A 94 13.22 16.17 -11.55
C ASP A 94 13.28 15.96 -10.02
N ASN A 95 12.76 16.93 -9.25
CA ASN A 95 12.70 16.82 -7.77
C ASN A 95 11.71 15.74 -7.30
N VAL A 96 10.62 15.53 -8.03
CA VAL A 96 9.65 14.45 -7.71
C VAL A 96 10.27 13.10 -8.03
N ASP A 97 11.01 13.00 -9.12
CA ASP A 97 11.72 11.79 -9.53
C ASP A 97 12.79 11.41 -8.52
N GLU A 98 13.58 12.38 -8.04
CA GLU A 98 14.57 12.13 -6.99
C GLU A 98 13.92 11.63 -5.69
N ILE A 99 12.83 12.26 -5.26
CA ILE A 99 12.10 11.85 -4.03
C ILE A 99 11.47 10.48 -4.19
N GLU A 100 10.79 10.23 -5.31
CA GLU A 100 10.13 8.95 -5.56
C GLU A 100 11.14 7.82 -5.72
N ALA A 101 12.21 8.03 -6.49
CA ALA A 101 13.30 7.07 -6.63
C ALA A 101 13.92 6.75 -5.25
N ARG A 102 14.18 7.78 -4.43
CA ARG A 102 14.72 7.56 -3.07
C ARG A 102 13.77 6.78 -2.18
N ALA A 103 12.47 7.06 -2.26
CA ALA A 103 11.46 6.30 -1.52
C ALA A 103 11.39 4.83 -1.96
N CYS A 104 11.49 4.56 -3.27
CA CYS A 104 11.55 3.20 -3.80
C CYS A 104 12.82 2.46 -3.37
N GLU A 105 13.99 3.10 -3.44
CA GLU A 105 15.25 2.53 -2.95
C GLU A 105 15.19 2.17 -1.47
N LEU A 106 14.73 3.10 -0.63
CA LEU A 106 14.55 2.86 0.80
C LEU A 106 13.60 1.69 1.08
N ALA A 107 12.49 1.60 0.33
CA ALA A 107 11.56 0.48 0.49
C ALA A 107 12.22 -0.86 0.07
N LYS A 108 13.00 -0.88 -1.01
CA LYS A 108 13.75 -2.08 -1.42
C LYS A 108 14.76 -2.51 -0.36
N GLU A 109 15.54 -1.56 0.15
CA GLU A 109 16.54 -1.79 1.20
C GLU A 109 15.89 -2.32 2.49
N LEU A 110 14.80 -1.68 2.93
CA LEU A 110 14.11 -2.00 4.17
C LEU A 110 13.50 -3.41 4.17
N PHE A 111 13.00 -3.86 3.02
CA PHE A 111 12.27 -5.13 2.91
C PHE A 111 13.06 -6.24 2.19
N GLY A 112 14.20 -5.93 1.58
CA GLY A 112 14.96 -6.88 0.76
C GLY A 112 14.22 -7.28 -0.53
N ALA A 113 13.52 -6.34 -1.17
CA ALA A 113 12.76 -6.57 -2.39
C ALA A 113 13.56 -6.17 -3.65
N ASP A 114 13.31 -6.85 -4.77
CA ASP A 114 13.95 -6.53 -6.06
C ASP A 114 13.45 -5.20 -6.63
N HIS A 115 12.15 -4.94 -6.49
CA HIS A 115 11.48 -3.74 -6.99
C HIS A 115 10.46 -3.19 -5.99
N ALA A 116 10.26 -1.87 -6.00
CA ALA A 116 9.28 -1.19 -5.17
C ALA A 116 8.59 -0.07 -5.94
N TYR A 117 7.30 0.12 -5.65
CA TYR A 117 6.46 1.15 -6.22
C TYR A 117 5.63 1.82 -5.13
N VAL A 118 5.88 3.11 -4.92
CA VAL A 118 5.44 3.87 -3.73
C VAL A 118 4.33 4.88 -4.02
N GLN A 119 3.75 4.88 -5.21
CA GLN A 119 2.66 5.79 -5.57
C GLN A 119 1.28 5.49 -4.96
N PRO A 120 0.89 4.24 -4.59
CA PRO A 120 -0.48 3.99 -4.13
C PRO A 120 -0.91 4.90 -2.97
N HIS A 121 -2.09 5.51 -3.09
CA HIS A 121 -2.61 6.47 -2.10
C HIS A 121 -3.11 5.78 -0.82
N SER A 122 -3.36 4.47 -0.90
CA SER A 122 -3.80 3.62 0.20
C SER A 122 -3.41 2.16 -0.04
N GLY A 123 -3.69 1.29 0.93
CA GLY A 123 -3.52 -0.16 0.75
C GLY A 123 -4.52 -0.78 -0.23
N ALA A 124 -5.72 -0.20 -0.38
CA ALA A 124 -6.68 -0.66 -1.37
C ALA A 124 -6.15 -0.42 -2.79
N ASP A 125 -5.59 0.76 -3.01
CA ASP A 125 -4.95 1.12 -4.27
C ASP A 125 -3.74 0.21 -4.55
N ALA A 126 -2.94 -0.11 -3.53
CA ALA A 126 -1.81 -1.03 -3.68
C ALA A 126 -2.26 -2.42 -4.14
N ASN A 127 -3.34 -2.96 -3.56
CA ASN A 127 -3.91 -4.24 -4.02
C ASN A 127 -4.44 -4.13 -5.45
N MET A 128 -5.10 -3.03 -5.82
CA MET A 128 -5.58 -2.83 -7.19
C MET A 128 -4.43 -2.72 -8.21
N VAL A 129 -3.33 -2.02 -7.87
CA VAL A 129 -2.11 -1.95 -8.68
C VAL A 129 -1.50 -3.35 -8.85
N ALA A 130 -1.39 -4.13 -7.76
CA ALA A 130 -0.88 -5.50 -7.83
C ALA A 130 -1.77 -6.40 -8.70
N TYR A 131 -3.09 -6.33 -8.53
CA TYR A 131 -4.05 -7.11 -9.33
C TYR A 131 -3.95 -6.80 -10.82
N ILE A 132 -3.93 -5.51 -11.19
CA ILE A 132 -3.82 -5.14 -12.60
C ILE A 132 -2.45 -5.52 -13.16
N ALA A 133 -1.36 -5.35 -12.40
CA ALA A 133 -0.03 -5.75 -12.84
C ALA A 133 0.04 -7.26 -13.13
N ILE A 134 -0.54 -8.09 -12.25
CA ILE A 134 -0.61 -9.54 -12.43
C ILE A 134 -1.47 -9.91 -13.64
N LEU A 135 -2.63 -9.29 -13.81
CA LEU A 135 -3.51 -9.53 -14.96
C LEU A 135 -2.85 -9.14 -16.28
N LEU A 136 -2.16 -8.00 -16.32
CA LEU A 136 -1.45 -7.55 -17.52
C LEU A 136 -0.30 -8.50 -17.87
N ALA A 137 0.49 -8.91 -16.88
CA ALA A 137 1.64 -9.80 -17.08
C ALA A 137 1.22 -11.23 -17.46
N ARG A 138 0.29 -11.83 -16.72
CA ARG A 138 -0.01 -13.28 -16.79
C ARG A 138 -1.18 -13.63 -17.70
N VAL A 139 -1.96 -12.64 -18.14
CA VAL A 139 -3.18 -12.87 -18.93
C VAL A 139 -3.20 -12.01 -20.18
N GLN A 140 -3.18 -10.68 -20.04
CA GLN A 140 -3.30 -9.80 -21.20
C GLN A 140 -2.17 -10.04 -22.21
N THR A 141 -0.92 -10.04 -21.74
CA THR A 141 0.25 -10.20 -22.61
C THR A 141 0.22 -11.54 -23.38
N PRO A 142 0.01 -12.70 -22.74
CA PRO A 142 -0.18 -13.96 -23.46
C PRO A 142 -1.34 -13.97 -24.45
N GLU A 143 -2.46 -13.30 -24.16
CA GLU A 143 -3.58 -13.20 -25.11
C GLU A 143 -3.23 -12.34 -26.33
N LEU A 144 -2.53 -11.22 -26.12
CA LEU A 144 -2.04 -10.35 -27.20
C LEU A 144 -1.03 -11.08 -28.10
N GLU A 145 -0.17 -11.91 -27.51
CA GLU A 145 0.77 -12.76 -28.26
C GLU A 145 0.05 -13.77 -29.16
N LYS A 146 -1.04 -14.38 -28.69
CA LYS A 146 -1.87 -15.29 -29.51
C LYS A 146 -2.52 -14.57 -30.70
N ILE A 147 -2.94 -13.32 -30.49
CA ILE A 147 -3.52 -12.45 -31.52
C ILE A 147 -2.44 -11.88 -32.46
N LYS A 148 -1.17 -11.90 -32.05
CA LYS A 148 -0.01 -11.33 -32.77
C LYS A 148 -0.09 -9.81 -32.95
N GLU A 149 -0.70 -9.11 -32.00
CA GLU A 149 -0.68 -7.65 -31.90
C GLU A 149 -0.42 -7.25 -30.45
N ALA A 150 0.73 -6.62 -30.20
CA ALA A 150 1.20 -6.28 -28.85
C ALA A 150 0.56 -4.99 -28.30
N ASN A 151 -0.03 -4.14 -29.14
CA ASN A 151 -0.67 -2.90 -28.71
C ASN A 151 -2.20 -3.04 -28.64
N PRO A 152 -2.81 -3.07 -27.43
CA PRO A 152 -4.26 -3.15 -27.24
C PRO A 152 -5.07 -2.14 -28.05
N SER A 153 -4.54 -0.94 -28.30
CA SER A 153 -5.24 0.12 -29.03
C SER A 153 -5.39 -0.17 -30.53
N LYS A 154 -4.70 -1.19 -31.06
CA LYS A 154 -4.82 -1.61 -32.46
C LYS A 154 -5.77 -2.78 -32.67
N LEU A 155 -6.24 -3.41 -31.60
CA LEU A 155 -7.18 -4.53 -31.69
C LEU A 155 -8.54 -4.05 -32.20
N SER A 156 -9.17 -4.88 -33.02
CA SER A 156 -10.59 -4.72 -33.31
C SER A 156 -11.42 -4.96 -32.05
N GLN A 157 -12.65 -4.43 -32.02
CA GLN A 157 -13.55 -4.62 -30.87
C GLN A 157 -13.75 -6.10 -30.48
N PRO A 158 -13.93 -7.05 -31.42
CA PRO A 158 -14.04 -8.47 -31.07
C PRO A 158 -12.76 -9.07 -30.47
N GLU A 159 -11.58 -8.67 -30.96
CA GLU A 159 -10.29 -9.11 -30.40
C GLU A 159 -10.11 -8.58 -28.97
N TRP A 160 -10.43 -7.30 -28.76
CA TRP A 160 -10.36 -6.70 -27.43
C TRP A 160 -11.33 -7.35 -26.44
N GLU A 161 -12.54 -7.71 -26.89
CA GLU A 161 -13.49 -8.41 -26.02
C GLU A 161 -12.99 -9.80 -25.61
N THR A 162 -12.27 -10.50 -26.49
CA THR A 162 -11.59 -11.77 -26.15
C THR A 162 -10.59 -11.57 -25.01
N VAL A 163 -9.74 -10.55 -25.11
CA VAL A 163 -8.74 -10.20 -24.07
C VAL A 163 -9.42 -9.83 -22.76
N ARG A 164 -10.42 -8.93 -22.80
CA ARG A 164 -11.20 -8.52 -21.62
C ARG A 164 -11.84 -9.72 -20.91
N LYS A 165 -12.49 -10.61 -21.68
CA LYS A 165 -13.12 -11.82 -21.13
C LYS A 165 -12.09 -12.74 -20.47
N ALA A 166 -10.91 -12.87 -21.05
CA ALA A 166 -9.82 -13.64 -20.45
C ALA A 166 -9.38 -13.03 -19.11
N MET A 167 -9.22 -11.70 -19.04
CA MET A 167 -8.84 -11.00 -17.79
C MET A 167 -9.92 -11.10 -16.71
N HIS A 168 -11.19 -10.93 -17.05
CA HIS A 168 -12.29 -10.90 -16.07
C HIS A 168 -12.76 -12.29 -15.61
N SER A 169 -12.32 -13.35 -16.27
CA SER A 169 -12.63 -14.74 -15.88
C SER A 169 -11.61 -15.34 -14.91
N GLN A 170 -10.62 -14.56 -14.49
CA GLN A 170 -9.57 -15.00 -13.60
C GLN A 170 -10.07 -15.14 -12.17
N LYS A 171 -9.46 -16.08 -11.44
CA LYS A 171 -9.89 -16.46 -10.10
C LYS A 171 -8.94 -15.93 -9.04
N LEU A 172 -9.50 -15.42 -7.95
CA LEU A 172 -8.78 -14.98 -6.76
C LEU A 172 -9.14 -15.92 -5.61
N LEU A 173 -8.16 -16.45 -4.89
CA LEU A 173 -8.37 -17.22 -3.67
C LEU A 173 -7.66 -16.52 -2.50
N ALA A 174 -8.42 -16.11 -1.48
CA ALA A 174 -7.89 -15.35 -0.35
C ALA A 174 -8.55 -15.73 0.99
N LEU A 175 -8.05 -15.18 2.11
CA LEU A 175 -8.65 -15.41 3.42
C LEU A 175 -10.04 -14.77 3.50
N ASP A 176 -11.03 -15.54 3.94
CA ASP A 176 -12.39 -15.09 4.16
C ASP A 176 -12.45 -13.88 5.12
N TYR A 177 -13.31 -12.91 4.77
CA TYR A 177 -13.48 -11.67 5.54
C TYR A 177 -13.87 -11.94 7.00
N TYR A 178 -14.80 -12.86 7.23
CA TYR A 178 -15.27 -13.20 8.58
C TYR A 178 -14.26 -14.03 9.37
N SER A 179 -13.28 -14.59 8.68
CA SER A 179 -12.16 -15.37 9.24
C SER A 179 -10.91 -14.53 9.50
N GLY A 180 -11.00 -13.20 9.35
CA GLY A 180 -9.91 -12.26 9.61
C GLY A 180 -9.26 -11.65 8.37
N GLY A 181 -9.76 -11.95 7.17
CA GLY A 181 -9.33 -11.35 5.91
C GLY A 181 -9.60 -9.84 5.80
N HIS A 182 -9.51 -9.29 4.60
CA HIS A 182 -9.77 -7.87 4.35
C HIS A 182 -10.76 -7.68 3.19
N LEU A 183 -11.45 -6.54 3.16
CA LEU A 183 -12.45 -6.22 2.14
C LEU A 183 -11.91 -6.34 0.72
N THR A 184 -10.65 -5.94 0.50
CA THR A 184 -9.99 -5.95 -0.82
C THR A 184 -9.52 -7.33 -1.27
N HIS A 185 -9.78 -8.37 -0.49
CA HIS A 185 -9.37 -9.75 -0.75
C HIS A 185 -10.51 -10.59 -1.36
N GLY A 186 -11.44 -9.96 -2.09
CA GLY A 186 -12.57 -10.66 -2.72
C GLY A 186 -13.88 -10.62 -1.92
N TYR A 187 -14.03 -9.69 -0.96
CA TYR A 187 -15.33 -9.48 -0.32
C TYR A 187 -16.37 -9.03 -1.36
N ARG A 188 -17.58 -9.60 -1.33
CA ARG A 188 -18.61 -9.43 -2.38
C ARG A 188 -18.99 -7.99 -2.71
N HIS A 189 -18.84 -7.06 -1.78
CA HIS A 189 -19.14 -5.64 -2.00
C HIS A 189 -17.92 -4.80 -2.40
N ASN A 190 -16.73 -5.40 -2.45
CA ASN A 190 -15.52 -4.72 -2.89
C ASN A 190 -15.28 -4.95 -4.39
N PHE A 191 -14.63 -3.98 -5.03
CA PHE A 191 -14.26 -4.04 -6.44
C PHE A 191 -13.47 -5.32 -6.80
N SER A 192 -12.64 -5.87 -5.90
CA SER A 192 -11.92 -7.12 -6.14
C SER A 192 -12.84 -8.30 -6.51
N ALA A 193 -14.04 -8.38 -5.93
CA ALA A 193 -15.01 -9.44 -6.23
C ALA A 193 -15.80 -9.20 -7.53
N HIS A 194 -15.73 -7.98 -8.08
CA HIS A 194 -16.26 -7.66 -9.40
C HIS A 194 -15.20 -7.85 -10.50
N LEU A 195 -13.93 -7.74 -10.15
CA LEU A 195 -12.79 -7.94 -11.04
C LEU A 195 -12.45 -9.43 -11.25
N PHE A 196 -12.59 -10.25 -10.20
CA PHE A 196 -12.27 -11.68 -10.22
C PHE A 196 -13.48 -12.54 -9.86
N ASP A 197 -13.45 -13.79 -10.33
CA ASP A 197 -14.25 -14.87 -9.73
C ASP A 197 -13.60 -15.26 -8.38
N ALA A 198 -14.09 -14.63 -7.30
CA ALA A 198 -13.45 -14.65 -5.99
C ALA A 198 -13.93 -15.82 -5.11
N TYR A 199 -12.96 -16.56 -4.58
CA TYR A 199 -13.13 -17.67 -3.65
C TYR A 199 -12.41 -17.37 -2.34
N SER A 200 -12.78 -18.08 -1.28
CA SER A 200 -12.15 -17.91 0.02
C SER A 200 -11.71 -19.23 0.65
N TYR A 201 -10.55 -19.20 1.31
CA TYR A 201 -10.18 -20.17 2.33
C TYR A 201 -10.43 -19.58 3.73
N SER A 202 -10.45 -20.44 4.74
CA SER A 202 -10.80 -20.05 6.11
C SER A 202 -9.88 -20.74 7.12
N VAL A 203 -10.13 -20.47 8.41
CA VAL A 203 -9.50 -21.13 9.54
C VAL A 203 -10.29 -22.38 9.92
N ASP A 204 -9.62 -23.36 10.52
CA ASP A 204 -10.31 -24.42 11.25
C ASP A 204 -11.05 -23.81 12.45
N GLN A 205 -12.36 -24.06 12.55
CA GLN A 205 -13.21 -23.42 13.55
C GLN A 205 -12.89 -23.83 14.99
N LYS A 206 -12.22 -24.96 15.20
CA LYS A 206 -11.88 -25.46 16.54
C LYS A 206 -10.59 -24.83 17.06
N THR A 207 -9.59 -24.71 16.20
CA THR A 207 -8.25 -24.24 16.54
C THR A 207 -8.05 -22.74 16.26
N GLY A 208 -8.84 -22.17 15.35
CA GLY A 208 -8.67 -20.82 14.83
C GLY A 208 -7.40 -20.65 13.99
N LEU A 209 -6.78 -21.75 13.54
CA LEU A 209 -5.58 -21.73 12.69
C LEU A 209 -5.96 -21.88 11.21
N LEU A 210 -5.13 -21.37 10.30
CA LEU A 210 -5.33 -21.63 8.87
C LEU A 210 -5.28 -23.14 8.61
N ASP A 211 -6.31 -23.66 7.94
CA ASP A 211 -6.37 -25.07 7.57
C ASP A 211 -5.57 -25.29 6.28
N MET A 212 -4.27 -25.55 6.42
CA MET A 212 -3.35 -25.71 5.30
C MET A 212 -3.71 -26.89 4.39
N GLU A 213 -4.32 -27.96 4.92
CA GLU A 213 -4.77 -29.10 4.13
C GLU A 213 -5.93 -28.69 3.23
N ASN A 214 -6.94 -28.01 3.79
CA ASN A 214 -8.06 -27.50 3.03
C ASN A 214 -7.66 -26.42 2.03
N ILE A 215 -6.76 -25.50 2.40
CA ILE A 215 -6.19 -24.51 1.47
C ILE A 215 -5.56 -25.23 0.27
N GLY A 216 -4.75 -26.27 0.50
CA GLY A 216 -4.15 -27.04 -0.59
C GLY A 216 -5.17 -27.75 -1.49
N LYS A 217 -6.26 -28.29 -0.92
CA LYS A 217 -7.37 -28.86 -1.71
C LYS A 217 -8.03 -27.80 -2.60
N LEU A 218 -8.38 -26.66 -2.02
CA LEU A 218 -9.00 -25.54 -2.74
C LEU A 218 -8.10 -25.00 -3.85
N VAL A 219 -6.80 -24.84 -3.60
CA VAL A 219 -5.84 -24.39 -4.62
C VAL A 219 -5.82 -25.34 -5.83
N ARG A 220 -5.78 -26.66 -5.61
CA ARG A 220 -5.76 -27.67 -6.68
C ARG A 220 -7.08 -27.75 -7.46
N GLU A 221 -8.20 -27.56 -6.78
CA GLU A 221 -9.54 -27.59 -7.38
C GLU A 221 -9.82 -26.31 -8.19
N ILE A 222 -9.61 -25.16 -7.57
CA ILE A 222 -9.96 -23.84 -8.12
C ILE A 222 -8.96 -23.42 -9.20
N LYS A 223 -7.67 -23.72 -8.98
CA LYS A 223 -6.53 -23.25 -9.79
C LYS A 223 -6.58 -21.73 -9.96
N PRO A 224 -6.45 -20.96 -8.86
CA PRO A 224 -6.56 -19.51 -8.92
C PRO A 224 -5.43 -18.89 -9.73
N LEU A 225 -5.68 -17.72 -10.32
CA LEU A 225 -4.60 -16.89 -10.85
C LEU A 225 -3.77 -16.32 -9.69
N ILE A 226 -4.43 -15.92 -8.61
CA ILE A 226 -3.82 -15.31 -7.43
C ILE A 226 -4.21 -16.10 -6.19
N LEU A 227 -3.21 -16.63 -5.48
CA LEU A 227 -3.35 -17.04 -4.09
C LEU A 227 -2.88 -15.89 -3.20
N LEU A 228 -3.80 -15.26 -2.47
CA LEU A 228 -3.51 -14.13 -1.61
C LEU A 228 -3.43 -14.56 -0.15
N ALA A 229 -2.31 -14.27 0.52
CA ALA A 229 -2.16 -14.41 1.96
C ALA A 229 -2.03 -13.03 2.63
N GLY A 230 -2.90 -12.73 3.58
CA GLY A 230 -2.93 -11.44 4.26
C GLY A 230 -4.16 -11.33 5.12
N TYR A 231 -4.11 -10.46 6.13
CA TYR A 231 -5.18 -10.38 7.11
C TYR A 231 -5.28 -9.01 7.77
N SER A 232 -6.48 -8.72 8.25
CA SER A 232 -6.75 -7.60 9.16
C SER A 232 -6.78 -8.06 10.61
N ALA A 233 -7.30 -9.26 10.86
CA ALA A 233 -7.60 -9.76 12.19
C ALA A 233 -7.27 -11.26 12.33
N TYR A 234 -5.97 -11.59 12.23
CA TYR A 234 -5.46 -12.94 12.46
C TYR A 234 -4.23 -12.87 13.39
N PRO A 235 -4.26 -13.48 14.58
CA PRO A 235 -3.23 -13.26 15.61
C PRO A 235 -2.08 -14.28 15.56
N ARG A 236 -1.84 -14.92 14.41
CA ARG A 236 -0.80 -15.95 14.23
C ARG A 236 0.04 -15.65 12.99
N ALA A 237 1.29 -16.12 12.99
CA ALA A 237 2.14 -16.03 11.81
C ALA A 237 1.66 -17.01 10.74
N ILE A 238 1.78 -16.60 9.47
CA ILE A 238 1.51 -17.45 8.31
C ILE A 238 2.85 -17.99 7.81
N ASN A 239 2.94 -19.31 7.60
CA ASN A 239 4.10 -19.89 6.90
C ASN A 239 3.99 -19.57 5.40
N PHE A 240 4.67 -18.51 4.96
CA PHE A 240 4.58 -18.03 3.58
C PHE A 240 5.28 -18.96 2.59
N LYS A 241 6.29 -19.71 3.02
CA LYS A 241 6.95 -20.73 2.19
C LYS A 241 6.00 -21.87 1.82
N GLU A 242 5.21 -22.35 2.77
CA GLU A 242 4.21 -23.38 2.51
C GLU A 242 3.10 -22.87 1.59
N MET A 243 2.59 -21.66 1.84
CA MET A 243 1.60 -21.03 0.95
C MET A 243 2.14 -20.82 -0.47
N ARG A 244 3.42 -20.43 -0.58
CA ARG A 244 4.11 -20.30 -1.86
C ARG A 244 4.18 -21.64 -2.60
N ALA A 245 4.56 -22.72 -1.92
CA ALA A 245 4.62 -24.05 -2.51
C ALA A 245 3.26 -24.48 -3.10
N LEU A 246 2.15 -24.20 -2.39
CA LEU A 246 0.80 -24.48 -2.91
C LEU A 246 0.49 -23.67 -4.16
N ALA A 247 0.85 -22.38 -4.21
CA ALA A 247 0.65 -21.57 -5.40
C ALA A 247 1.43 -22.12 -6.61
N ASP A 248 2.67 -22.55 -6.40
CA ASP A 248 3.53 -23.09 -7.45
C ASP A 248 2.98 -24.40 -8.05
N GLU A 249 2.30 -25.25 -7.26
CA GLU A 249 1.68 -26.50 -7.76
C GLU A 249 0.71 -26.29 -8.92
N VAL A 250 0.06 -25.12 -8.98
CA VAL A 250 -0.93 -24.78 -10.00
C VAL A 250 -0.52 -23.60 -10.88
N GLY A 251 0.70 -23.07 -10.69
CA GLY A 251 1.21 -21.92 -11.43
C GLY A 251 0.54 -20.57 -11.06
N ALA A 252 -0.04 -20.47 -9.86
CA ALA A 252 -0.65 -19.25 -9.35
C ALA A 252 0.41 -18.22 -8.93
N VAL A 253 0.08 -16.94 -9.06
CA VAL A 253 0.86 -15.87 -8.45
C VAL A 253 0.56 -15.84 -6.95
N PHE A 254 1.56 -16.17 -6.15
CA PHE A 254 1.50 -15.97 -4.70
C PHE A 254 1.68 -14.49 -4.35
N MET A 255 0.63 -13.87 -3.79
CA MET A 255 0.59 -12.48 -3.37
C MET A 255 0.44 -12.39 -1.85
N VAL A 256 1.16 -11.47 -1.21
CA VAL A 256 0.99 -11.21 0.23
C VAL A 256 0.55 -9.77 0.49
N ASP A 257 -0.51 -9.59 1.27
CA ASP A 257 -0.87 -8.28 1.83
C ASP A 257 -0.40 -8.21 3.29
N MET A 258 0.70 -7.50 3.51
CA MET A 258 1.32 -7.38 4.83
C MET A 258 0.93 -6.11 5.60
N ALA A 259 -0.16 -5.43 5.21
CA ALA A 259 -0.53 -4.12 5.76
C ALA A 259 -0.50 -4.05 7.30
N HIS A 260 -1.00 -5.09 7.98
CA HIS A 260 -1.05 -5.13 9.45
C HIS A 260 0.28 -5.46 10.13
N PHE A 261 1.23 -6.09 9.44
CA PHE A 261 2.47 -6.58 10.05
C PHE A 261 3.75 -6.08 9.34
N ALA A 262 3.64 -5.13 8.41
CA ALA A 262 4.78 -4.57 7.69
C ALA A 262 5.87 -4.00 8.59
N GLY A 263 5.53 -3.34 9.70
CA GLY A 263 6.53 -2.87 10.65
C GLY A 263 7.27 -4.00 11.37
N LEU A 264 6.63 -5.16 11.53
CA LEU A 264 7.26 -6.36 12.10
C LEU A 264 8.16 -7.06 11.07
N VAL A 265 7.84 -6.96 9.78
CA VAL A 265 8.74 -7.42 8.70
C VAL A 265 9.97 -6.50 8.64
N ALA A 266 9.77 -5.19 8.59
CA ALA A 266 10.85 -4.19 8.61
C ALA A 266 11.75 -4.34 9.86
N GLY A 267 11.15 -4.56 11.03
CA GLY A 267 11.86 -4.84 12.28
C GLY A 267 12.41 -6.26 12.42
N GLN A 268 12.48 -7.03 11.33
CA GLN A 268 13.08 -8.38 11.26
C GLN A 268 12.49 -9.42 12.23
N VAL A 269 11.21 -9.28 12.60
CA VAL A 269 10.48 -10.30 13.38
C VAL A 269 10.01 -11.44 12.47
N PHE A 270 9.52 -11.11 11.27
CA PHE A 270 9.10 -12.09 10.26
C PHE A 270 10.29 -12.46 9.35
N THR A 271 10.95 -13.58 9.65
CA THR A 271 12.15 -14.06 8.95
C THR A 271 12.01 -15.52 8.51
N GLY A 272 12.96 -16.01 7.69
CA GLY A 272 12.98 -17.40 7.22
C GLY A 272 11.70 -17.79 6.48
N ASP A 273 11.08 -18.90 6.87
CA ASP A 273 9.82 -19.41 6.29
C ASP A 273 8.62 -18.46 6.51
N PHE A 274 8.74 -17.51 7.44
CA PHE A 274 7.73 -16.49 7.74
C PHE A 274 8.03 -15.12 7.11
N ASN A 275 9.09 -14.96 6.31
CA ASN A 275 9.34 -13.70 5.61
C ASN A 275 8.44 -13.59 4.36
N PRO A 276 7.46 -12.68 4.30
CA PRO A 276 6.56 -12.59 3.15
C PRO A 276 7.29 -12.15 1.86
N VAL A 277 8.29 -11.28 1.97
CA VAL A 277 9.01 -10.72 0.82
C VAL A 277 9.93 -11.76 0.17
N ALA A 278 10.46 -12.69 0.98
CA ALA A 278 11.30 -13.77 0.48
C ALA A 278 10.53 -14.84 -0.32
N HIS A 279 9.23 -15.00 -0.07
CA HIS A 279 8.43 -16.10 -0.64
C HIS A 279 7.39 -15.63 -1.67
N ALA A 280 6.84 -14.42 -1.53
CA ALA A 280 5.81 -13.90 -2.43
C ALA A 280 6.41 -13.40 -3.75
N HIS A 281 5.62 -13.48 -4.82
CA HIS A 281 5.95 -12.82 -6.09
C HIS A 281 5.68 -11.31 -6.00
N VAL A 282 4.58 -10.96 -5.33
CA VAL A 282 4.11 -9.58 -5.12
C VAL A 282 3.70 -9.42 -3.66
N VAL A 283 4.16 -8.35 -3.02
CA VAL A 283 3.77 -7.96 -1.67
C VAL A 283 3.15 -6.57 -1.72
N THR A 284 1.97 -6.41 -1.14
CA THR A 284 1.34 -5.11 -0.94
C THR A 284 1.31 -4.76 0.52
N THR A 285 1.29 -3.46 0.81
CA THR A 285 1.19 -3.00 2.19
C THR A 285 0.68 -1.57 2.29
N THR A 286 0.22 -1.22 3.48
CA THR A 286 0.02 0.17 3.91
C THR A 286 1.24 0.74 4.62
N THR A 287 1.44 2.05 4.49
CA THR A 287 2.59 2.72 5.13
C THR A 287 2.34 3.21 6.56
N HIS A 288 1.10 3.25 7.07
CA HIS A 288 0.74 3.96 8.31
C HIS A 288 0.52 3.09 9.56
N LYS A 289 0.29 1.78 9.42
CA LYS A 289 -0.07 0.88 10.53
C LYS A 289 1.14 0.58 11.42
N THR A 290 1.61 -0.67 11.44
CA THR A 290 2.81 -1.05 12.18
C THR A 290 4.08 -0.38 11.63
N LEU A 291 4.08 0.02 10.35
CA LEU A 291 5.19 0.76 9.73
C LEU A 291 5.23 2.24 10.12
N ARG A 292 4.15 2.78 10.73
CA ARG A 292 4.13 4.11 11.37
C ARG A 292 4.47 5.31 10.48
N GLY A 293 4.37 5.18 9.15
CA GLY A 293 4.51 6.27 8.18
C GLY A 293 3.20 7.01 7.89
N PRO A 294 3.13 7.77 6.78
CA PRO A 294 1.92 8.51 6.40
C PRO A 294 0.84 7.55 5.87
N ARG A 295 -0.41 8.03 5.73
CA ARG A 295 -1.43 7.28 4.98
C ARG A 295 -0.95 7.10 3.53
N GLY A 296 -1.13 5.89 3.01
CA GLY A 296 -0.46 5.46 1.79
C GLY A 296 -0.40 3.94 1.68
N GLY A 297 -0.04 3.47 0.49
CA GLY A 297 0.37 2.09 0.25
C GLY A 297 1.61 1.99 -0.63
N MET A 298 2.13 0.78 -0.78
CA MET A 298 3.18 0.46 -1.73
C MET A 298 3.06 -0.99 -2.19
N VAL A 299 3.66 -1.26 -3.35
CA VAL A 299 3.81 -2.59 -3.92
C VAL A 299 5.30 -2.92 -3.97
N LEU A 300 5.67 -4.09 -3.48
CA LEU A 300 6.98 -4.69 -3.64
C LEU A 300 6.81 -5.92 -4.54
N CYS A 301 7.78 -6.21 -5.39
CA CYS A 301 7.72 -7.40 -6.23
C CYS A 301 9.10 -7.86 -6.65
N ASN A 302 9.16 -9.09 -7.16
CA ASN A 302 10.31 -9.57 -7.91
C ASN A 302 10.40 -8.88 -9.30
N THR A 303 11.47 -9.14 -10.04
CA THR A 303 11.67 -8.53 -11.36
C THR A 303 10.62 -8.94 -12.41
N GLU A 304 9.85 -10.02 -12.22
CA GLU A 304 8.80 -10.46 -13.16
C GLU A 304 7.69 -9.41 -13.31
N PHE A 305 7.34 -8.72 -12.22
CA PHE A 305 6.22 -7.77 -12.20
C PHE A 305 6.64 -6.30 -12.23
N ALA A 306 7.93 -5.98 -12.16
CA ALA A 306 8.43 -4.62 -12.04
C ALA A 306 7.88 -3.66 -13.11
N GLU A 307 8.00 -4.04 -14.39
CA GLU A 307 7.49 -3.25 -15.53
C GLU A 307 5.98 -2.99 -15.43
N TRP A 308 5.23 -3.96 -14.92
CA TRP A 308 3.77 -3.90 -14.85
C TRP A 308 3.27 -3.08 -13.67
N VAL A 309 4.01 -3.13 -12.56
CA VAL A 309 3.72 -2.33 -11.37
C VAL A 309 4.02 -0.84 -11.64
N ASP A 310 5.10 -0.52 -12.35
CA ASP A 310 5.46 0.87 -12.72
C ASP A 310 4.42 1.54 -13.62
N LYS A 311 3.63 0.74 -14.35
CA LYS A 311 2.48 1.21 -15.15
C LYS A 311 1.24 1.53 -14.30
N GLY A 312 1.29 1.38 -12.97
CA GLY A 312 0.17 1.64 -12.06
C GLY A 312 -0.47 3.02 -12.27
N CYS A 313 0.35 4.04 -12.51
CA CYS A 313 -0.06 5.31 -13.11
C CYS A 313 0.31 5.29 -14.61
N PRO A 314 -0.65 5.33 -15.56
CA PRO A 314 -2.06 5.69 -15.38
C PRO A 314 -3.03 4.50 -15.37
N ALA A 315 -2.56 3.24 -15.29
CA ALA A 315 -3.43 2.08 -15.48
C ALA A 315 -4.60 2.00 -14.48
N ILE A 316 -4.36 2.41 -13.23
CA ILE A 316 -5.37 2.41 -12.17
C ILE A 316 -5.32 3.65 -11.28
N LEU A 317 -4.17 4.32 -11.20
CA LEU A 317 -3.97 5.56 -10.47
C LEU A 317 -4.01 6.75 -11.44
N GLY A 318 -4.47 7.90 -10.96
CA GLY A 318 -4.17 9.19 -11.60
C GLY A 318 -2.77 9.68 -11.21
N GLY A 319 -2.54 11.00 -11.31
CA GLY A 319 -1.29 11.60 -10.83
C GLY A 319 -0.92 11.20 -9.40
N PRO A 320 0.36 10.83 -9.13
CA PRO A 320 0.81 10.49 -7.79
C PRO A 320 0.71 11.68 -6.84
N LEU A 321 0.91 11.43 -5.54
CA LEU A 321 0.94 12.46 -4.50
C LEU A 321 2.39 12.69 -4.02
N PRO A 322 3.18 13.61 -4.61
CA PRO A 322 4.61 13.72 -4.33
C PRO A 322 4.92 14.09 -2.88
N HIS A 323 4.07 14.91 -2.25
CA HIS A 323 4.17 15.25 -0.83
C HIS A 323 3.97 14.02 0.08
N VAL A 324 3.11 13.07 -0.29
CA VAL A 324 2.96 11.80 0.44
C VAL A 324 4.15 10.88 0.18
N MET A 325 4.69 10.84 -1.04
CA MET A 325 5.91 10.07 -1.35
C MET A 325 7.12 10.60 -0.57
N ALA A 326 7.26 11.93 -0.43
CA ALA A 326 8.26 12.54 0.43
C ALA A 326 8.09 12.11 1.90
N ALA A 327 6.86 12.11 2.41
CA ALA A 327 6.57 11.62 3.76
C ALA A 327 6.85 10.11 3.92
N LYS A 328 6.64 9.30 2.89
CA LYS A 328 7.03 7.88 2.88
C LYS A 328 8.56 7.74 2.96
N ALA A 329 9.32 8.50 2.17
CA ALA A 329 10.79 8.48 2.22
C ALA A 329 11.32 8.81 3.63
N VAL A 330 10.74 9.83 4.29
CA VAL A 330 11.08 10.16 5.69
C VAL A 330 10.78 8.98 6.60
N ALA A 331 9.57 8.41 6.53
CA ALA A 331 9.18 7.28 7.38
C ALA A 331 10.03 6.02 7.15
N PHE A 332 10.43 5.74 5.91
CA PHE A 332 11.30 4.60 5.61
C PHE A 332 12.73 4.81 6.08
N THR A 333 13.20 6.06 6.13
CA THR A 333 14.51 6.39 6.71
C THR A 333 14.51 6.22 8.23
N GLU A 334 13.37 6.42 8.88
CA GLU A 334 13.20 6.23 10.33
C GLU A 334 13.04 4.76 10.74
N ALA A 335 12.65 3.89 9.81
CA ALA A 335 12.34 2.47 10.04
C ALA A 335 13.60 1.60 9.95
#